data_AF-A0A940FMQ6-F1
#
_entry.id   AF-A0A940FMQ6-F1
#
_cell.length_a   1.000
_cell.length_b   1.000
_cell.length_c   1.000
_cell.angle_alpha   90.00
_cell.angle_beta   90.00
_cell.angle_gamma   90.00
#
_symmetry.space_group_name_H-M   'P 1'
#
loop_
_entity.id
_entity.type
_entity.pdbx_description
1 polymer ?
#
loop_
_entity_poly.entity_id
_entity_poly.type
_entity_poly.pdbx_seq_one_letter_code
_entity_poly.pdbx_strand_id
1 'polypeptide(L)'
;MADPAAYKPNTEMFKGKIFVKNIWGSFQAQRWKVFAFLLVSWFLLPWWRIGDRPAVLLDIPGRKFHILWVTFWPQDVYLLTLLLITAALLLFATTMLVGRAWCGYTCPQTVGTSLFLEVERWIDGDRPQQMRLAKAPWTLDKTKKRFLKHGIWVAMSLLLSLNLLAYFVPAPEVLRRLVTLGFTPANWGALAFFTALAYADFGHARDWVCKFPCPYGRFQGIMTDPESMVVTFDVKRGEPRQFFRKGEERTAGDCVSCNLCVDVCPTGIDIRNGLQYECISCMRCVDACDHVMGKVGFEQGLIRLATEREMKGQPPRKFRPRLAFYGAALLVVVGTMATSIAVRPTTDLDVLRNRSFVYQQLPDGRISNVYMVKALNKDDHDHTYRLEIEGLDAEVIGGSSQIAARAGEVVQQSVALAVNPVQDATSVDKFTFVLVDTETGKKVAKRGSTFVLPDRQVRQGTGS
;
A
#
# COMPACT_ATOMS: atom_id res chain seq x y z
N MET A 1 -19.55 8.45 29.44
CA MET A 1 -18.08 8.34 29.43
C MET A 1 -17.67 7.97 30.83
N ALA A 2 -16.83 6.95 31.01
CA ALA A 2 -16.06 6.87 32.24
C ALA A 2 -15.25 8.17 32.35
N ASP A 3 -15.17 8.74 33.54
CA ASP A 3 -14.37 9.91 33.83
C ASP A 3 -12.95 9.74 33.24
N PRO A 4 -12.43 10.68 32.42
CA PRO A 4 -11.04 10.65 31.98
C PRO A 4 -10.04 10.52 33.14
N ALA A 5 -10.40 10.99 34.34
CA ALA A 5 -9.60 10.83 35.56
C ALA A 5 -9.68 9.42 36.18
N ALA A 6 -10.62 8.56 35.76
CA ALA A 6 -10.70 7.16 36.16
C ALA A 6 -9.81 6.24 35.31
N TYR A 7 -9.25 6.73 34.19
CA TYR A 7 -8.24 5.99 33.43
C TYR A 7 -6.92 5.97 34.21
N LYS A 8 -6.75 4.96 35.06
CA LYS A 8 -5.42 4.60 35.56
C LYS A 8 -4.77 3.69 34.52
N PRO A 9 -3.78 4.17 33.73
CA PRO A 9 -3.01 3.27 32.87
C PRO A 9 -2.46 2.17 33.76
N ASN A 10 -2.81 0.92 33.48
CA ASN A 10 -2.29 -0.20 34.24
C ASN A 10 -0.77 -0.22 34.00
N THR A 11 0.02 0.23 34.97
CA THR A 11 1.48 0.32 34.86
C THR A 11 2.13 -1.05 34.72
N GLU A 12 1.42 -2.13 35.07
CA GLU A 12 1.83 -3.51 34.78
C GLU A 12 1.69 -3.88 33.29
N MET A 13 0.86 -3.18 32.52
CA MET A 13 0.71 -3.39 31.07
C MET A 13 2.01 -3.07 30.28
N PHE A 14 2.94 -2.35 30.92
CA PHE A 14 4.28 -2.03 30.42
C PHE A 14 5.36 -2.99 30.94
N LYS A 15 5.03 -3.95 31.82
CA LYS A 15 5.99 -4.87 32.43
C LYS A 15 5.73 -6.31 31.98
N GLY A 16 6.46 -6.73 30.95
CA GLY A 16 6.60 -8.14 30.57
C GLY A 16 5.87 -8.56 29.30
N LYS A 17 6.16 -9.78 28.84
CA LYS A 17 5.61 -10.36 27.61
C LYS A 17 4.13 -10.71 27.79
N ILE A 18 3.29 -10.26 26.86
CA ILE A 18 1.87 -10.62 26.83
C ILE A 18 1.72 -12.04 26.27
N PHE A 19 1.12 -12.93 27.07
CA PHE A 19 0.69 -14.26 26.63
C PHE A 19 -0.80 -14.24 26.33
N VAL A 20 -1.15 -14.42 25.06
CA VAL A 20 -2.54 -14.26 24.62
C VAL A 20 -3.24 -15.60 24.54
N LYS A 21 -4.30 -15.77 25.34
CA LYS A 21 -5.11 -17.00 25.36
C LYS A 21 -5.88 -17.16 24.06
N ASN A 22 -5.96 -18.39 23.52
CA ASN A 22 -6.73 -18.62 22.31
C ASN A 22 -8.25 -18.53 22.55
N ILE A 23 -8.99 -18.09 21.54
CA ILE A 23 -10.46 -18.07 21.56
C ILE A 23 -10.99 -18.30 20.14
N TRP A 24 -12.06 -19.08 20.04
CA TRP A 24 -12.81 -19.31 18.82
C TRP A 24 -14.19 -18.68 18.94
N GLY A 25 -14.70 -18.15 17.85
CA GLY A 25 -16.00 -17.48 17.77
C GLY A 25 -16.25 -16.99 16.35
N SER A 26 -17.42 -16.38 16.11
CA SER A 26 -17.82 -15.92 14.78
C SER A 26 -16.90 -14.82 14.26
N PHE A 27 -16.50 -13.87 15.12
CA PHE A 27 -15.62 -12.78 14.71
C PHE A 27 -14.20 -13.26 14.41
N GLN A 28 -13.65 -14.17 15.22
CA GLN A 28 -12.36 -14.79 14.90
C GLN A 28 -12.41 -15.62 13.61
N ALA A 29 -13.50 -16.36 13.36
CA ALA A 29 -13.65 -17.11 12.13
C ALA A 29 -13.68 -16.18 10.90
N GLN A 30 -14.42 -15.07 10.96
CA GLN A 30 -14.44 -14.06 9.91
C GLN A 30 -13.07 -13.41 9.72
N ARG A 31 -12.37 -13.10 10.81
CA ARG A 31 -11.03 -12.51 10.78
C ARG A 31 -10.03 -13.41 10.08
N TRP A 32 -10.04 -14.71 10.37
CA TRP A 32 -9.19 -15.68 9.69
C TRP A 32 -9.52 -15.85 8.20
N LYS A 33 -10.79 -15.73 7.80
CA LYS A 33 -11.17 -15.67 6.37
C LYS A 33 -10.56 -14.47 5.68
N VAL A 34 -10.63 -13.29 6.29
CA VAL A 34 -10.01 -12.06 5.75
C VAL A 34 -8.49 -12.20 5.67
N PHE A 35 -7.86 -12.75 6.72
CA PHE A 35 -6.41 -12.99 6.70
C PHE A 35 -6.00 -13.94 5.58
N ALA A 36 -6.74 -15.04 5.40
CA ALA A 36 -6.49 -15.99 4.32
C ALA A 36 -6.62 -15.31 2.96
N PHE A 37 -7.69 -14.54 2.73
CA PHE A 37 -7.88 -13.77 1.49
C PHE A 37 -6.72 -12.81 1.22
N LEU A 38 -6.33 -12.01 2.22
CA LEU A 38 -5.24 -11.04 2.08
C LEU A 38 -3.90 -11.72 1.81
N LEU A 39 -3.55 -12.77 2.56
CA LEU A 39 -2.31 -13.51 2.36
C LEU A 39 -2.28 -14.19 0.99
N VAL A 40 -3.34 -14.89 0.61
CA VAL A 40 -3.43 -15.55 -0.71
C VAL A 40 -3.32 -14.51 -1.82
N SER A 41 -4.05 -13.40 -1.75
CA SER A 41 -3.94 -12.33 -2.75
C SER A 41 -2.52 -11.77 -2.82
N TRP A 42 -1.90 -11.48 -1.67
CA TRP A 42 -0.57 -10.90 -1.62
C TRP A 42 0.52 -11.84 -2.13
N PHE A 43 0.37 -13.16 -1.95
CA PHE A 43 1.26 -14.16 -2.55
C PHE A 43 0.97 -14.42 -4.03
N LEU A 44 -0.26 -14.28 -4.51
CA LEU A 44 -0.62 -14.60 -5.90
C LEU A 44 -0.42 -13.44 -6.88
N LEU A 45 -0.57 -12.18 -6.44
CA LEU A 45 -0.44 -11.01 -7.32
C LEU A 45 0.87 -10.94 -8.13
N PRO A 46 2.07 -11.22 -7.59
CA PRO A 46 3.30 -11.22 -8.39
C PRO A 46 3.47 -12.47 -9.27
N TRP A 47 2.65 -13.51 -9.09
CA TRP A 47 2.67 -14.73 -9.90
C TRP A 47 1.62 -14.73 -11.01
N TRP A 48 0.51 -14.04 -10.80
CA TRP A 48 -0.54 -13.91 -11.80
C TRP A 48 0.01 -13.10 -12.98
N ARG A 49 0.03 -13.70 -14.19
CA ARG A 49 0.50 -13.02 -15.41
C ARG A 49 -0.65 -12.34 -16.15
N ILE A 50 -0.38 -11.14 -16.63
CA ILE A 50 -1.24 -10.37 -17.53
C ILE A 50 -0.38 -10.05 -18.76
N GLY A 51 -0.63 -10.76 -19.86
CA GLY A 51 0.24 -10.73 -21.04
C GLY A 51 1.63 -11.29 -20.74
N ASP A 52 2.65 -10.48 -20.98
CA ASP A 52 4.07 -10.83 -20.79
C ASP A 52 4.59 -10.56 -19.37
N ARG A 53 3.86 -9.78 -18.57
CA ARG A 53 4.28 -9.29 -17.24
C ARG A 53 3.45 -9.84 -16.07
N PRO A 54 3.96 -9.78 -14.83
CA PRO A 54 3.15 -9.99 -13.63
C PRO A 54 2.04 -8.95 -13.49
N ALA A 55 0.96 -9.33 -12.81
CA ALA A 55 -0.17 -8.46 -12.54
C ALA A 55 0.24 -7.29 -11.65
N VAL A 56 1.13 -7.50 -10.68
CA VAL A 56 1.77 -6.41 -9.95
C VAL A 56 3.28 -6.53 -10.05
N LEU A 57 3.91 -5.53 -10.66
CA LEU A 57 5.36 -5.42 -10.76
C LEU A 57 5.77 -3.94 -10.62
N LEU A 58 6.53 -3.66 -9.57
CA LEU A 58 7.15 -2.38 -9.31
C LEU A 58 8.54 -2.36 -9.96
N ASP A 59 8.59 -2.13 -11.27
CA ASP A 59 9.82 -2.11 -12.05
C ASP A 59 10.58 -0.80 -11.84
N ILE A 60 11.44 -0.78 -10.82
CA ILE A 60 12.32 0.37 -10.52
C ILE A 60 13.31 0.63 -11.68
N PRO A 61 14.04 -0.38 -12.22
CA PRO A 61 14.95 -0.16 -13.35
C PRO A 61 14.27 0.40 -14.61
N GLY A 62 13.13 -0.15 -14.99
CA GLY A 62 12.34 0.32 -16.14
C GLY A 62 11.56 1.60 -15.86
N ARG A 63 11.49 2.03 -14.60
CA ARG A 63 10.68 3.16 -14.10
C ARG A 63 9.20 3.02 -14.48
N LYS A 64 8.68 1.80 -14.42
CA LYS A 64 7.28 1.48 -14.71
C LYS A 64 6.67 0.78 -13.51
N PHE A 65 5.47 1.18 -13.12
CA PHE A 65 4.71 0.44 -12.13
C PHE A 65 3.53 -0.22 -12.81
N HIS A 66 3.57 -1.54 -12.86
CA HIS A 66 2.52 -2.38 -13.39
C HIS A 66 1.58 -2.73 -12.24
N ILE A 67 0.32 -2.32 -12.33
CA ILE A 67 -0.72 -2.65 -11.36
C ILE A 67 -1.96 -3.12 -12.14
N LEU A 68 -2.23 -4.41 -12.05
CA LEU A 68 -3.21 -5.13 -12.84
C LEU A 68 -3.01 -4.81 -14.34
N TRP A 69 -4.05 -4.31 -14.99
CA TRP A 69 -4.03 -3.99 -16.42
C TRP A 69 -3.32 -2.66 -16.73
N VAL A 70 -3.12 -1.79 -15.74
CA VAL A 70 -2.59 -0.44 -15.96
C VAL A 70 -1.07 -0.41 -15.77
N THR A 71 -0.36 0.29 -16.67
CA THR A 71 1.06 0.63 -16.50
C THR A 71 1.19 2.11 -16.22
N PHE A 72 1.70 2.44 -15.03
CA PHE A 72 2.03 3.79 -14.61
C PHE A 72 3.45 4.14 -15.02
N TRP A 73 3.59 5.22 -15.78
CA TRP A 73 4.88 5.77 -16.17
C TRP A 73 5.26 6.92 -15.23
N PRO A 74 6.53 7.39 -15.26
CA PRO A 74 6.96 8.51 -14.42
C PRO A 74 6.17 9.80 -14.64
N GLN A 75 5.63 10.01 -15.84
CA GLN A 75 4.74 11.14 -16.14
C GLN A 75 3.37 11.01 -15.47
N ASP A 76 2.95 9.79 -15.11
CA ASP A 76 1.66 9.49 -14.52
C ASP A 76 1.71 9.40 -12.99
N VAL A 77 2.78 9.91 -12.35
CA VAL A 77 2.92 9.91 -10.88
C VAL A 77 1.73 10.56 -10.18
N TYR A 78 1.07 11.53 -10.82
CA TYR A 78 -0.15 12.14 -10.29
C TYR A 78 -1.30 11.12 -10.12
N LEU A 79 -1.42 10.09 -10.99
CA LEU A 79 -2.42 9.03 -10.82
C LEU A 79 -2.10 8.16 -9.60
N LEU A 80 -0.83 7.86 -9.38
CA LEU A 80 -0.40 7.17 -8.16
C LEU A 80 -0.72 8.01 -6.91
N THR A 81 -0.50 9.32 -6.95
CA THR A 81 -0.90 10.22 -5.86
C THR A 81 -2.41 10.17 -5.62
N LEU A 82 -3.24 10.24 -6.66
CA LEU A 82 -4.71 10.12 -6.54
C LEU A 82 -5.13 8.78 -5.97
N LEU A 83 -4.47 7.68 -6.37
CA LEU A 83 -4.71 6.35 -5.82
C LEU A 83 -4.42 6.30 -4.31
N LEU A 84 -3.29 6.88 -3.86
CA LEU A 84 -2.94 6.94 -2.44
C LEU A 84 -3.90 7.82 -1.64
N ILE A 85 -4.33 8.96 -2.20
CA ILE A 85 -5.35 9.82 -1.57
C ILE A 85 -6.68 9.07 -1.46
N THR A 86 -7.08 8.34 -2.51
CA THR A 86 -8.29 7.50 -2.50
C THR A 86 -8.22 6.45 -1.40
N ALA A 87 -7.10 5.73 -1.29
CA ALA A 87 -6.89 4.74 -0.24
C ALA A 87 -6.96 5.35 1.17
N ALA A 88 -6.37 6.53 1.37
CA ALA A 88 -6.43 7.25 2.64
C ALA A 88 -7.85 7.70 2.99
N LEU A 89 -8.58 8.30 2.04
CA LEU A 89 -9.98 8.70 2.24
C LEU A 89 -10.89 7.50 2.50
N LEU A 90 -10.67 6.37 1.81
CA LEU A 90 -11.39 5.12 2.04
C LEU A 90 -11.13 4.59 3.46
N LEU A 91 -9.87 4.63 3.93
CA LEU A 91 -9.51 4.26 5.30
C LEU A 91 -10.22 5.18 6.32
N PHE A 92 -10.30 6.47 6.07
CA PHE A 92 -10.98 7.42 6.97
C PHE A 92 -12.50 7.22 6.99
N ALA A 93 -13.12 7.08 5.81
CA ALA A 93 -14.55 6.82 5.68
C ALA A 93 -14.96 5.50 6.37
N THR A 94 -14.19 4.43 6.16
CA THR A 94 -14.43 3.14 6.84
C THR A 94 -14.19 3.25 8.34
N THR A 95 -13.20 4.03 8.79
CA THR A 95 -12.95 4.28 10.22
C THR A 95 -14.12 4.97 10.90
N MET A 96 -14.77 5.92 10.22
CA MET A 96 -15.98 6.59 10.71
C MET A 96 -17.15 5.61 10.88
N LEU A 97 -17.26 4.61 10.02
CA LEU A 97 -18.36 3.63 10.05
C LEU A 97 -18.14 2.55 11.12
N VAL A 98 -17.01 1.85 11.06
CA VAL A 98 -16.74 0.62 11.82
C VAL A 98 -15.51 0.73 12.74
N GLY A 99 -15.16 1.97 13.12
CA GLY A 99 -14.06 2.23 14.04
C GLY A 99 -12.74 1.68 13.51
N ARG A 100 -12.00 0.94 14.35
CA ARG A 100 -10.65 0.46 14.01
C ARG A 100 -10.62 -0.91 13.33
N ALA A 101 -11.64 -1.23 12.53
CA ALA A 101 -11.73 -2.51 11.81
C ALA A 101 -10.47 -2.80 10.96
N TRP A 102 -9.85 -1.76 10.36
CA TRP A 102 -8.58 -1.88 9.65
C TRP A 102 -7.48 -2.52 10.52
N CYS A 103 -7.28 -2.01 11.75
CA CYS A 103 -6.27 -2.54 12.67
C CYS A 103 -6.51 -4.01 13.01
N GLY A 104 -7.77 -4.42 13.16
CA GLY A 104 -8.12 -5.77 13.59
C GLY A 104 -8.08 -6.82 12.47
N TYR A 105 -8.48 -6.44 11.25
CA TYR A 105 -8.80 -7.38 10.17
C TYR A 105 -7.88 -7.29 8.94
N THR A 106 -7.29 -6.13 8.65
CA THR A 106 -6.57 -5.94 7.38
C THR A 106 -5.14 -5.44 7.54
N CYS A 107 -4.80 -4.86 8.69
CA CYS A 107 -3.47 -4.34 8.96
C CYS A 107 -2.40 -5.46 8.87
N PRO A 108 -1.35 -5.30 8.03
CA PRO A 108 -0.29 -6.30 7.88
C PRO A 108 0.38 -6.67 9.20
N GLN A 109 0.54 -5.71 10.11
CA GLN A 109 1.09 -5.94 11.45
C GLN A 109 0.31 -6.99 12.23
N THR A 110 -1.02 -6.85 12.20
CA THR A 110 -1.93 -7.73 12.92
C THR A 110 -2.00 -9.11 12.28
N VAL A 111 -2.00 -9.18 10.94
CA VAL A 111 -1.97 -10.45 10.20
C VAL A 111 -0.68 -11.21 10.53
N GLY A 112 0.48 -10.59 10.33
CA GLY A 112 1.79 -11.19 10.58
C GLY A 112 1.96 -11.65 12.03
N THR A 113 1.66 -10.77 13.00
CA THR A 113 1.71 -11.12 14.43
C THR A 113 0.78 -12.29 14.77
N SER A 114 -0.41 -12.36 14.18
CA SER A 114 -1.36 -13.45 14.44
C SER A 114 -0.84 -14.79 13.94
N LEU A 115 -0.18 -14.83 12.78
CA LEU A 115 0.47 -16.05 12.28
C LEU A 115 1.61 -16.51 13.19
N PHE A 116 2.47 -15.59 13.64
CA PHE A 116 3.58 -15.91 14.53
C PHE A 116 3.11 -16.40 15.90
N LEU A 117 2.01 -15.84 16.42
CA LEU A 117 1.36 -16.32 17.64
C LEU A 117 0.73 -17.70 17.47
N GLU A 118 0.22 -18.05 16.29
CA GLU A 118 -0.30 -19.40 16.03
C GLU A 118 0.83 -20.45 16.06
N VAL A 119 1.99 -20.13 15.44
CA VAL A 119 3.18 -20.97 15.54
C VAL A 119 3.64 -21.12 16.99
N GLU A 120 3.63 -20.03 17.77
CA GLU A 120 3.97 -20.09 19.19
C GLU A 120 2.98 -20.96 19.97
N ARG A 121 1.68 -20.89 19.67
CA ARG A 121 0.68 -21.76 20.28
C ARG A 121 0.86 -23.23 19.91
N TRP A 122 1.17 -23.51 18.66
CA TRP A 122 1.38 -24.88 18.18
C TRP A 122 2.56 -25.57 18.88
N ILE A 123 3.62 -24.82 19.21
CA ILE A 123 4.85 -25.36 19.80
C ILE A 123 4.87 -25.26 21.35
N ASP A 124 4.57 -24.08 21.88
CA ASP A 124 4.66 -23.78 23.32
C ASP A 124 3.34 -24.13 24.06
N GLY A 125 2.22 -24.28 23.33
CA GLY A 125 0.90 -24.55 23.88
C GLY A 125 0.05 -23.30 24.13
N ASP A 126 -1.07 -23.43 24.83
CA ASP A 126 -1.94 -22.30 25.20
C ASP A 126 -1.31 -21.48 26.34
N ARG A 127 -1.88 -20.30 26.63
CA ARG A 127 -1.35 -19.30 27.57
C ARG A 127 -0.73 -19.87 28.86
N PRO A 128 -1.38 -20.77 29.64
CA PRO A 128 -0.79 -21.31 30.87
C PRO A 128 0.47 -22.16 30.62
N GLN A 129 0.52 -22.88 29.50
CA GLN A 129 1.69 -23.67 29.11
C GLN A 129 2.84 -22.74 28.69
N GLN A 130 2.55 -21.68 27.94
CA GLN A 130 3.55 -20.68 27.55
C GLN A 130 4.18 -19.99 28.76
N MET A 131 3.36 -19.57 29.74
CA MET A 131 3.83 -18.94 30.97
C MET A 131 4.70 -19.88 31.81
N ARG A 132 4.29 -21.15 31.94
CA ARG A 132 5.09 -22.18 32.63
C ARG A 132 6.42 -22.42 31.92
N LEU A 133 6.40 -22.58 30.59
CA LEU A 133 7.61 -22.81 29.79
C LEU A 133 8.57 -21.61 29.82
N ALA A 134 8.04 -20.39 29.88
CA ALA A 134 8.85 -19.18 30.01
C ALA A 134 9.67 -19.19 31.32
N LYS A 135 9.04 -19.55 32.44
CA LYS A 135 9.66 -19.60 33.78
C LYS A 135 10.50 -20.86 34.05
N ALA A 136 10.27 -21.95 33.33
CA ALA A 136 10.99 -23.20 33.51
C ALA A 136 12.51 -23.06 33.26
N PRO A 137 13.37 -23.87 33.90
CA PRO A 137 14.81 -23.91 33.59
C PRO A 137 15.06 -24.39 32.15
N TRP A 138 16.28 -24.16 31.64
CA TRP A 138 16.69 -24.62 30.32
C TRP A 138 16.91 -26.14 30.31
N THR A 139 15.87 -26.87 29.92
CA THR A 139 15.91 -28.32 29.68
C THR A 139 16.05 -28.61 28.18
N LEU A 140 16.44 -29.86 27.82
CA LEU A 140 16.50 -30.29 26.41
C LEU A 140 15.18 -30.05 25.67
N ASP A 141 14.05 -30.32 26.31
CA ASP A 141 12.72 -30.09 25.73
C ASP A 141 12.45 -28.61 25.49
N LYS A 142 12.80 -27.74 26.44
CA LYS A 142 12.66 -26.28 26.27
C LYS A 142 13.54 -25.78 25.14
N THR A 143 14.79 -26.24 25.06
CA THR A 143 15.72 -25.86 23.99
C THR A 143 15.22 -26.30 22.62
N LYS A 144 14.73 -27.54 22.47
CA LYS A 144 14.12 -28.04 21.22
C LYS A 144 12.93 -27.19 20.80
N LYS A 145 12.00 -26.88 21.72
CA LYS A 145 10.85 -26.02 21.43
C LYS A 145 11.27 -24.61 21.00
N ARG A 146 12.27 -24.03 21.66
CA ARG A 146 12.79 -22.71 21.29
C ARG A 146 13.45 -22.74 19.91
N PHE A 147 14.31 -23.70 19.64
CA PHE A 147 14.96 -23.85 18.34
C PHE A 147 13.93 -24.04 17.22
N LEU A 148 12.96 -24.93 17.39
CA LEU A 148 11.89 -25.15 16.42
C LEU A 148 11.06 -23.87 16.17
N LYS A 149 10.69 -23.16 17.24
CA LYS A 149 9.93 -21.91 17.14
C LYS A 149 10.70 -20.84 16.36
N HIS A 150 11.95 -20.59 16.73
CA HIS A 150 12.76 -19.58 16.06
C HIS A 150 13.09 -20.00 14.61
N GLY A 151 13.32 -21.29 14.35
CA GLY A 151 13.50 -21.81 13.00
C GLY A 151 12.30 -21.55 12.10
N ILE A 152 11.08 -21.82 12.58
CA ILE A 152 9.85 -21.54 11.82
C ILE A 152 9.63 -20.03 11.66
N TRP A 153 9.89 -19.21 12.67
CA TRP A 153 9.80 -17.75 12.55
C TRP A 153 10.76 -17.19 11.51
N VAL A 154 12.00 -17.68 11.45
CA VAL A 154 12.97 -17.28 10.42
C VAL A 154 12.51 -17.76 9.04
N ALA A 155 12.06 -19.00 8.91
CA ALA A 155 11.54 -19.52 7.63
C ALA A 155 10.34 -18.72 7.12
N MET A 156 9.39 -18.38 7.99
CA MET A 156 8.26 -17.51 7.64
C MET A 156 8.72 -16.12 7.25
N SER A 157 9.64 -15.50 8.02
CA SER A 157 10.17 -14.17 7.71
C SER A 157 10.88 -14.14 6.37
N LEU A 158 11.64 -15.20 6.05
CA LEU A 158 12.30 -15.36 4.76
C LEU A 158 11.27 -15.50 3.63
N LEU A 159 10.23 -16.31 3.83
CA LEU A 159 9.15 -16.47 2.86
C LEU A 159 8.42 -15.15 2.57
N LEU A 160 8.12 -14.36 3.62
CA LEU A 160 7.53 -13.04 3.46
C LEU A 160 8.46 -12.09 2.69
N SER A 161 9.77 -12.12 2.99
CA SER A 161 10.78 -11.31 2.33
C SER A 161 10.97 -11.68 0.85
N LEU A 162 10.99 -12.98 0.53
CA LEU A 162 11.02 -13.50 -0.84
C LEU A 162 9.79 -13.06 -1.63
N ASN A 163 8.61 -13.14 -1.03
CA ASN A 163 7.38 -12.68 -1.68
C ASN A 163 7.41 -11.17 -1.90
N LEU A 164 7.87 -10.37 -0.92
CA LEU A 164 8.04 -8.93 -1.10
C LEU A 164 8.99 -8.62 -2.26
N LEU A 165 10.10 -9.35 -2.39
CA LEU A 165 11.04 -9.20 -3.51
C LEU A 165 10.37 -9.53 -4.86
N ALA A 166 9.40 -10.45 -4.90
CA ALA A 166 8.65 -10.80 -6.10
C ALA A 166 7.78 -9.66 -6.65
N TYR A 167 7.51 -8.62 -5.86
CA TYR A 167 6.88 -7.39 -6.35
C TYR A 167 7.84 -6.46 -7.11
N PHE A 168 9.16 -6.67 -7.01
CA PHE A 168 10.18 -5.84 -7.68
C PHE A 168 10.95 -6.61 -8.77
N VAL A 169 11.01 -7.92 -8.65
CA VAL A 169 11.63 -8.83 -9.62
C VAL A 169 10.58 -9.88 -9.98
N PRO A 170 10.35 -10.21 -11.27
CA PRO A 170 9.33 -11.19 -11.66
C PRO A 170 9.42 -12.48 -10.83
N ALA A 171 8.31 -12.97 -10.30
CA ALA A 171 8.30 -14.06 -9.33
C ALA A 171 9.04 -15.35 -9.78
N PRO A 172 8.91 -15.81 -11.05
CA PRO A 172 9.67 -16.96 -11.54
C PRO A 172 11.19 -16.72 -11.49
N GLU A 173 11.62 -15.48 -11.71
CA GLU A 173 13.03 -15.08 -11.66
C GLU A 173 13.57 -15.07 -10.23
N VAL A 174 12.76 -14.68 -9.25
CA VAL A 174 13.13 -14.76 -7.83
C VAL A 174 13.41 -16.22 -7.44
N LEU A 175 12.54 -17.16 -7.82
CA LEU A 175 12.75 -18.58 -7.53
C LEU A 175 14.00 -19.13 -8.22
N ARG A 176 14.19 -18.79 -9.51
CA ARG A 176 15.39 -19.20 -10.26
C ARG A 176 16.66 -18.70 -9.59
N ARG A 177 16.72 -17.41 -9.22
CA ARG A 177 17.88 -16.80 -8.56
C ARG A 177 18.12 -17.33 -7.16
N LEU A 178 17.08 -17.74 -6.44
CA LEU A 178 17.23 -18.39 -5.15
C LEU A 178 17.92 -19.75 -5.28
N VAL A 179 17.51 -20.57 -6.26
CA VAL A 179 18.10 -21.89 -6.49
C VAL A 179 19.53 -21.80 -7.03
N THR A 180 19.81 -20.85 -7.93
CA THR A 180 21.15 -20.66 -8.50
C THR A 180 22.07 -19.81 -7.63
N LEU A 181 21.59 -19.31 -6.49
CA LEU A 181 22.26 -18.30 -5.65
C LEU A 181 22.67 -17.04 -6.43
N GLY A 182 22.02 -16.77 -7.56
CA GLY A 182 22.35 -15.70 -8.51
C GLY A 182 21.72 -14.34 -8.18
N PHE A 183 21.44 -14.03 -6.92
CA PHE A 183 20.96 -12.70 -6.54
C PHE A 183 22.08 -11.66 -6.60
N THR A 184 21.73 -10.44 -7.01
CA THR A 184 22.63 -9.28 -6.90
C THR A 184 22.91 -8.96 -5.42
N PRO A 185 24.00 -8.27 -5.09
CA PRO A 185 24.27 -7.83 -3.71
C PRO A 185 23.12 -7.01 -3.10
N ALA A 186 22.46 -6.18 -3.92
CA ALA A 186 21.29 -5.41 -3.50
C ALA A 186 20.09 -6.32 -3.14
N ASN A 187 19.83 -7.36 -3.94
CA ASN A 187 18.75 -8.31 -3.67
C ASN A 187 19.04 -9.14 -2.41
N TRP A 188 20.29 -9.58 -2.21
CA TRP A 188 20.70 -10.24 -0.96
C TRP A 188 20.54 -9.32 0.26
N GLY A 189 20.96 -8.06 0.13
CA GLY A 189 20.82 -7.05 1.17
C GLY A 189 19.36 -6.80 1.54
N ALA A 190 18.49 -6.61 0.55
CA ALA A 190 17.05 -6.44 0.78
C ALA A 190 16.43 -7.68 1.42
N LEU A 191 16.75 -8.88 0.91
CA LEU A 191 16.23 -10.14 1.45
C LEU A 191 16.60 -10.32 2.93
N ALA A 192 17.87 -10.10 3.27
CA ALA A 192 18.37 -10.20 4.64
C ALA A 192 17.74 -9.13 5.55
N PHE A 193 17.68 -7.88 5.09
CA PHE A 193 17.09 -6.77 5.82
C PHE A 193 15.61 -7.00 6.15
N PHE A 194 14.78 -7.30 5.16
CA PHE A 194 13.35 -7.51 5.37
C PHE A 194 13.05 -8.80 6.14
N THR A 195 13.89 -9.85 6.01
CA THR A 195 13.80 -11.06 6.84
C THR A 195 14.08 -10.74 8.31
N ALA A 196 15.16 -10.01 8.59
CA ALA A 196 15.52 -9.60 9.94
C ALA A 196 14.45 -8.69 10.56
N LEU A 197 13.92 -7.75 9.76
CA LEU A 197 12.86 -6.85 10.18
C LEU A 197 11.57 -7.61 10.51
N ALA A 198 11.10 -8.49 9.64
CA ALA A 198 9.90 -9.29 9.89
C ALA A 198 10.05 -10.22 11.11
N TYR A 199 11.23 -10.81 11.29
CA TYR A 199 11.55 -11.63 12.45
C TYR A 199 11.54 -10.82 13.75
N ALA A 200 12.20 -9.65 13.76
CA ALA A 200 12.25 -8.76 14.90
C ALA A 200 10.86 -8.24 15.27
N ASP A 201 10.09 -7.82 14.27
CA ASP A 201 8.77 -7.25 14.45
C ASP A 201 7.75 -8.29 14.92
N PHE A 202 7.40 -9.26 14.07
CA PHE A 202 6.34 -10.23 14.38
C PHE A 202 6.75 -11.26 15.45
N GLY A 203 8.05 -11.53 15.60
CA GLY A 203 8.59 -12.42 16.61
C GLY A 203 8.64 -11.80 18.01
N HIS A 204 9.02 -10.52 18.10
CA HIS A 204 9.38 -9.89 19.38
C HIS A 204 8.63 -8.60 19.66
N ALA A 205 8.66 -7.62 18.75
CA ALA A 205 8.08 -6.29 19.00
C ALA A 205 6.54 -6.32 19.08
N ARG A 206 5.86 -6.94 18.12
CA ARG A 206 4.42 -7.28 18.14
C ARG A 206 3.51 -6.14 18.60
N ASP A 207 3.00 -6.22 19.84
CA ASP A 207 2.08 -5.25 20.43
C ASP A 207 2.76 -3.91 20.74
N TRP A 208 4.08 -3.92 20.97
CA TRP A 208 4.87 -2.70 21.10
C TRP A 208 4.71 -1.81 19.87
N VAL A 209 4.74 -2.38 18.67
CA VAL A 209 4.57 -1.61 17.42
C VAL A 209 3.21 -0.92 17.37
N CYS A 210 2.15 -1.62 17.73
CA CYS A 210 0.79 -1.06 17.76
C CYS A 210 0.61 0.01 18.85
N LYS A 211 1.35 -0.08 19.97
CA LYS A 211 1.25 0.83 21.12
C LYS A 211 2.05 2.12 20.96
N PHE A 212 3.24 2.04 20.34
CA PHE A 212 4.22 3.12 20.35
C PHE A 212 4.49 3.73 18.96
N PRO A 213 5.17 3.04 18.01
CA PRO A 213 5.54 3.66 16.74
C PRO A 213 4.36 3.80 15.78
N CYS A 214 3.27 3.03 15.93
CA CYS A 214 2.15 3.09 15.00
C CYS A 214 1.34 4.39 15.17
N PRO A 215 1.40 5.33 14.21
CA PRO A 215 0.64 6.58 14.33
C PRO A 215 -0.85 6.36 14.08
N TYR A 216 -1.20 5.30 13.34
CA TYR A 216 -2.58 5.02 12.92
C TYR A 216 -3.52 4.81 14.10
N GLY A 217 -3.07 4.14 15.16
CA GLY A 217 -3.93 3.90 16.33
C GLY A 217 -4.40 5.18 17.00
N ARG A 218 -3.51 6.19 17.06
CA ARG A 218 -3.82 7.52 17.60
C ARG A 218 -4.69 8.33 16.66
N PHE A 219 -4.33 8.37 15.36
CA PHE A 219 -5.13 9.09 14.37
C PHE A 219 -6.55 8.53 14.27
N GLN A 220 -6.72 7.21 14.23
CA GLN A 220 -8.03 6.59 14.17
C GLN A 220 -8.87 6.84 15.43
N GLY A 221 -8.24 6.92 16.61
CA GLY A 221 -8.95 7.28 17.84
C GLY A 221 -9.50 8.71 17.83
N ILE A 222 -8.82 9.66 17.17
CA ILE A 222 -9.30 11.04 17.01
C ILE A 222 -10.39 11.12 15.92
N MET A 223 -10.31 10.25 14.92
CA MET A 223 -11.29 10.20 13.83
C MET A 223 -12.62 9.56 14.24
N THR A 224 -12.68 8.68 15.24
CA THR A 224 -13.97 8.13 15.66
C THR A 224 -14.91 9.22 16.18
N ASP A 225 -16.19 9.13 15.81
CA ASP A 225 -17.25 10.00 16.30
C ASP A 225 -18.26 9.20 17.15
N PRO A 226 -19.23 9.84 17.83
CA PRO A 226 -20.20 9.14 18.66
C PRO A 226 -21.11 8.14 17.93
N GLU A 227 -21.11 8.14 16.59
CA GLU A 227 -21.85 7.22 15.72
C GLU A 227 -20.95 6.11 15.15
N SER A 228 -19.63 6.17 15.38
CA SER A 228 -18.71 5.11 14.98
C SER A 228 -18.98 3.86 15.81
N MET A 229 -19.16 2.73 15.13
CA MET A 229 -19.27 1.45 15.82
C MET A 229 -17.90 1.05 16.37
N VAL A 230 -17.78 1.00 17.69
CA VAL A 230 -16.55 0.61 18.39
C VAL A 230 -16.82 -0.54 19.34
N VAL A 231 -15.80 -1.36 19.59
CA VAL A 231 -15.92 -2.46 20.55
C VAL A 231 -16.07 -1.85 21.94
N THR A 232 -17.19 -2.15 22.59
CA THR A 232 -17.61 -1.49 23.84
C THR A 232 -18.12 -2.53 24.83
N PHE A 233 -17.77 -2.33 26.11
CA PHE A 233 -18.37 -3.04 27.23
C PHE A 233 -19.60 -2.28 27.74
N ASP A 234 -20.71 -2.99 27.93
CA ASP A 234 -21.93 -2.38 28.48
C ASP A 234 -21.84 -2.23 29.99
N VAL A 235 -21.46 -1.02 30.42
CA VAL A 235 -21.32 -0.66 31.83
C VAL A 235 -22.65 -0.70 32.56
N LYS A 236 -23.75 -0.28 31.92
CA LYS A 236 -25.08 -0.25 32.56
C LYS A 236 -25.59 -1.65 32.84
N ARG A 237 -25.33 -2.57 31.91
CA ARG A 237 -25.71 -3.99 32.03
C ARG A 237 -24.73 -4.76 32.91
N GLY A 238 -23.43 -4.47 32.81
CA GLY A 238 -22.37 -5.29 33.36
C GLY A 238 -21.95 -4.96 34.79
N GLU A 239 -22.15 -3.73 35.26
CA GLU A 239 -21.68 -3.26 36.56
C GLU A 239 -22.84 -3.10 37.58
N PRO A 240 -22.61 -3.30 38.89
CA PRO A 240 -21.35 -3.73 39.50
C PRO A 240 -21.03 -5.19 39.16
N ARG A 241 -19.80 -5.44 38.73
CA ARG A 241 -19.36 -6.79 38.38
C ARG A 241 -19.04 -7.62 39.62
N GLN A 242 -19.48 -8.87 39.63
CA GLN A 242 -19.26 -9.79 40.73
C GLN A 242 -19.09 -11.21 40.20
N PHE A 243 -18.21 -11.99 40.85
CA PHE A 243 -18.11 -13.41 40.58
C PHE A 243 -19.49 -14.07 40.66
N PHE A 244 -19.73 -15.03 39.77
CA PHE A 244 -21.00 -15.70 39.63
C PHE A 244 -20.76 -17.17 39.36
N ARG A 245 -21.55 -18.04 39.98
CA ARG A 245 -21.66 -19.45 39.61
C ARG A 245 -23.05 -19.73 39.10
N LYS A 246 -23.13 -20.60 38.08
CA LYS A 246 -24.40 -20.98 37.47
C LYS A 246 -25.33 -21.58 38.52
N GLY A 247 -26.55 -21.05 38.62
CA GLY A 247 -27.56 -21.46 39.59
C GLY A 247 -27.63 -20.58 40.85
N GLU A 248 -26.71 -19.64 41.03
CA GLU A 248 -26.84 -18.59 42.05
C GLU A 248 -27.87 -17.54 41.59
N GLU A 249 -28.57 -16.93 42.54
CA GLU A 249 -29.43 -15.77 42.27
C GLU A 249 -28.56 -14.55 41.92
N ARG A 250 -28.90 -13.84 40.83
CA ARG A 250 -28.09 -12.71 40.37
C ARG A 250 -28.55 -11.41 41.03
N THR A 251 -27.68 -10.83 41.86
CA THR A 251 -27.92 -9.55 42.57
C THR A 251 -27.05 -8.38 42.06
N ALA A 252 -26.18 -8.64 41.08
CA ALA A 252 -25.23 -7.68 40.51
C ALA A 252 -25.37 -7.63 38.97
N GLY A 253 -24.65 -6.73 38.28
CA GLY A 253 -24.72 -6.62 36.81
C GLY A 253 -24.20 -7.90 36.10
N ASP A 254 -24.42 -8.08 34.81
CA ASP A 254 -24.16 -9.35 34.10
C ASP A 254 -22.67 -9.76 34.02
N CYS A 255 -21.73 -8.87 34.32
CA CYS A 255 -20.31 -9.20 34.27
C CYS A 255 -19.92 -10.11 35.44
N VAL A 256 -19.58 -11.36 35.12
CA VAL A 256 -19.18 -12.40 36.09
C VAL A 256 -17.72 -12.31 36.57
N SER A 257 -17.03 -11.20 36.30
CA SER A 257 -15.64 -10.94 36.72
C SER A 257 -14.59 -12.02 36.35
N CYS A 258 -14.79 -12.74 35.24
CA CYS A 258 -13.92 -13.85 34.84
C CYS A 258 -12.53 -13.47 34.28
N ASN A 259 -12.30 -12.18 33.97
CA ASN A 259 -11.09 -11.64 33.32
C ASN A 259 -10.71 -12.24 31.94
N LEU A 260 -11.54 -13.08 31.33
CA LEU A 260 -11.22 -13.73 30.06
C LEU A 260 -11.04 -12.72 28.91
N CYS A 261 -11.80 -11.61 28.91
CA CYS A 261 -11.68 -10.54 27.92
C CYS A 261 -10.30 -9.87 27.91
N VAL A 262 -9.60 -9.85 29.06
CA VAL A 262 -8.24 -9.31 29.20
C VAL A 262 -7.21 -10.35 28.72
N ASP A 263 -7.39 -11.62 29.11
CA ASP A 263 -6.47 -12.72 28.74
C ASP A 263 -6.39 -12.99 27.23
N VAL A 264 -7.47 -12.73 26.49
CA VAL A 264 -7.52 -12.90 25.02
C VAL A 264 -7.09 -11.64 24.26
N CYS A 265 -6.86 -10.52 24.96
CA CYS A 265 -6.53 -9.25 24.34
C CYS A 265 -5.06 -9.23 23.89
N PRO A 266 -4.76 -9.05 22.59
CA PRO A 266 -3.39 -9.06 22.10
C PRO A 266 -2.57 -7.84 22.55
N THR A 267 -3.23 -6.76 22.95
CA THR A 267 -2.57 -5.54 23.46
C THR A 267 -2.60 -5.45 24.99
N GLY A 268 -3.26 -6.39 25.68
CA GLY A 268 -3.28 -6.48 27.14
C GLY A 268 -4.16 -5.45 27.84
N ILE A 269 -5.06 -4.79 27.10
CA ILE A 269 -6.02 -3.84 27.67
C ILE A 269 -7.19 -4.52 28.38
N ASP A 270 -7.81 -3.80 29.31
CA ASP A 270 -9.05 -4.19 29.96
C ASP A 270 -10.21 -3.34 29.41
N ILE A 271 -10.95 -3.92 28.47
CA ILE A 271 -12.08 -3.27 27.79
C ILE A 271 -13.19 -2.79 28.72
N ARG A 272 -13.24 -3.28 29.97
CA ARG A 272 -14.20 -2.81 30.99
C ARG A 272 -13.87 -1.40 31.49
N ASN A 273 -12.63 -0.93 31.30
CA ASN A 273 -12.21 0.43 31.64
C ASN A 273 -12.57 1.46 30.54
N GLY A 274 -13.34 1.05 29.53
CA GLY A 274 -13.79 1.92 28.44
C GLY A 274 -12.91 1.84 27.20
N LEU A 275 -13.05 2.84 26.32
CA LEU A 275 -12.33 2.91 25.06
C LEU A 275 -10.87 3.32 25.31
N GLN A 276 -9.94 2.47 24.87
CA GLN A 276 -8.50 2.67 25.01
C GLN A 276 -7.83 2.73 23.63
N TYR A 277 -6.84 3.61 23.45
CA TYR A 277 -6.20 3.82 22.16
C TYR A 277 -5.34 2.63 21.70
N GLU A 278 -5.05 1.68 22.57
CA GLU A 278 -4.33 0.44 22.26
C GLU A 278 -5.28 -0.63 21.71
N CYS A 279 -6.61 -0.42 21.75
CA CYS A 279 -7.59 -1.37 21.24
C CYS A 279 -7.53 -1.46 19.70
N ILE A 280 -7.03 -2.57 19.17
CA ILE A 280 -6.98 -2.79 17.70
C ILE A 280 -8.31 -3.25 17.10
N SER A 281 -9.41 -3.30 17.87
CA SER A 281 -10.73 -3.78 17.40
C SER A 281 -10.65 -5.13 16.66
N CYS A 282 -10.10 -6.15 17.34
CA CYS A 282 -10.00 -7.52 16.81
C CYS A 282 -11.09 -8.48 17.32
N MET A 283 -12.02 -7.98 18.15
CA MET A 283 -13.21 -8.66 18.66
C MET A 283 -12.97 -9.98 19.42
N ARG A 284 -11.72 -10.28 19.81
CA ARG A 284 -11.42 -11.45 20.66
C ARG A 284 -12.14 -11.40 22.00
N CYS A 285 -12.25 -10.21 22.58
CA CYS A 285 -12.99 -9.99 23.82
C CYS A 285 -14.51 -10.18 23.67
N VAL A 286 -15.07 -9.90 22.49
CA VAL A 286 -16.50 -10.15 22.17
C VAL A 286 -16.75 -11.66 22.17
N ASP A 287 -16.03 -12.40 21.31
CA ASP A 287 -16.15 -13.87 21.22
C ASP A 287 -15.94 -14.54 22.59
N ALA A 288 -14.94 -14.08 23.36
CA ALA A 288 -14.66 -14.60 24.69
C ALA A 288 -15.76 -14.31 25.70
N CYS A 289 -16.37 -13.13 25.66
CA CYS A 289 -17.43 -12.74 26.57
C CYS A 289 -18.71 -13.51 26.26
N ASP A 290 -19.10 -13.59 24.98
CA ASP A 290 -20.29 -14.31 24.54
C ASP A 290 -20.22 -15.80 24.88
N HIS A 291 -19.03 -16.40 24.78
CA HIS A 291 -18.80 -17.77 25.24
C HIS A 291 -19.03 -17.95 26.75
N VAL A 292 -18.63 -16.98 27.56
CA VAL A 292 -18.86 -17.01 29.02
C VAL A 292 -20.33 -16.77 29.33
N MET A 293 -20.96 -15.77 28.71
CA MET A 293 -22.39 -15.45 28.91
C MET A 293 -23.28 -16.65 28.58
N GLY A 294 -23.03 -17.31 27.43
CA GLY A 294 -23.76 -18.53 27.05
C GLY A 294 -23.57 -19.69 28.03
N LYS A 295 -22.40 -19.83 28.66
CA LYS A 295 -22.16 -20.87 29.67
C LYS A 295 -22.90 -20.64 30.97
N VAL A 296 -22.94 -19.39 31.44
CA VAL A 296 -23.61 -19.02 32.70
C VAL A 296 -25.12 -18.86 32.52
N GLY A 297 -25.61 -18.73 31.28
CA GLY A 297 -27.03 -18.63 30.95
C GLY A 297 -27.54 -17.19 30.82
N PHE A 298 -26.65 -16.22 30.60
CA PHE A 298 -27.02 -14.82 30.35
C PHE A 298 -27.06 -14.53 28.86
N GLU A 299 -27.78 -13.46 28.48
CA GLU A 299 -27.82 -13.00 27.10
C GLU A 299 -26.40 -12.63 26.60
N GLN A 300 -26.13 -12.86 25.31
CA GLN A 300 -24.86 -12.46 24.71
C GLN A 300 -24.80 -10.94 24.49
N GLY A 301 -23.65 -10.42 24.04
CA GLY A 301 -23.49 -9.00 23.70
C GLY A 301 -23.20 -8.09 24.89
N LEU A 302 -22.65 -8.62 26.00
CA LEU A 302 -22.16 -7.78 27.09
C LEU A 302 -20.93 -6.95 26.66
N ILE A 303 -20.10 -7.50 25.77
CA ILE A 303 -19.12 -6.75 24.98
C ILE A 303 -19.54 -6.87 23.52
N ARG A 304 -19.72 -5.76 22.82
CA ARG A 304 -20.22 -5.76 21.43
C ARG A 304 -19.75 -4.54 20.65
N LEU A 305 -19.97 -4.56 19.35
CA LEU A 305 -19.91 -3.33 18.54
C LEU A 305 -21.14 -2.49 18.88
N ALA A 306 -20.89 -1.27 19.36
CA ALA A 306 -21.93 -0.31 19.68
C ALA A 306 -21.43 1.11 19.39
N THR A 307 -22.37 2.02 19.16
CA THR A 307 -22.07 3.46 19.07
C THR A 307 -22.16 4.10 20.45
N GLU A 308 -21.47 5.22 20.68
CA GLU A 308 -21.55 5.91 21.97
C GLU A 308 -23.00 6.36 22.27
N ARG A 309 -23.75 6.77 21.24
CA ARG A 309 -25.16 7.15 21.38
C ARG A 309 -26.03 5.98 21.80
N GLU A 310 -25.84 4.82 21.19
CA GLU A 310 -26.56 3.62 21.55
C GLU A 310 -26.34 3.26 23.03
N MET A 311 -25.10 3.34 23.51
CA MET A 311 -24.79 3.10 24.94
C MET A 311 -25.43 4.13 25.87
N LYS A 312 -25.67 5.34 25.37
CA LYS A 312 -26.43 6.38 26.07
C LYS A 312 -27.95 6.23 25.93
N GLY A 313 -28.45 5.24 25.17
CA GLY A 313 -29.88 5.06 24.90
C GLY A 313 -30.45 6.11 23.94
N GLN A 314 -29.60 6.75 23.14
CA GLN A 314 -29.99 7.79 22.19
C GLN A 314 -30.19 7.19 20.80
N PRO A 315 -31.18 7.68 20.02
CA PRO A 315 -31.37 7.21 18.65
C PRO A 315 -30.16 7.57 17.76
N PRO A 316 -29.89 6.77 16.71
CA PRO A 316 -28.81 7.04 15.77
C PRO A 316 -29.07 8.33 15.01
N ARG A 317 -28.01 9.09 14.71
CA ARG A 317 -28.15 10.35 13.96
C ARG A 317 -28.28 10.06 12.47
N LYS A 318 -29.40 10.50 11.88
CA LYS A 318 -29.69 10.32 10.45
C LYS A 318 -28.67 11.01 9.53
N PHE A 319 -28.16 12.18 9.92
CA PHE A 319 -27.22 12.96 9.12
C PHE A 319 -25.87 13.12 9.83
N ARG A 320 -24.82 12.59 9.20
CA ARG A 320 -23.43 12.60 9.69
C ARG A 320 -22.57 13.48 8.77
N PRO A 321 -22.45 14.80 9.04
CA PRO A 321 -21.80 15.74 8.12
C PRO A 321 -20.33 15.39 7.82
N ARG A 322 -19.58 14.89 8.81
CA ARG A 322 -18.20 14.45 8.60
C ARG A 322 -18.12 13.26 7.65
N LEU A 323 -18.99 12.25 7.84
CA LEU A 323 -19.05 11.10 6.94
C LEU A 323 -19.47 11.51 5.53
N ALA A 324 -20.44 12.42 5.41
CA ALA A 324 -20.87 12.97 4.13
C ALA A 324 -19.72 13.71 3.43
N PHE A 325 -18.91 14.49 4.16
CA PHE A 325 -17.72 15.14 3.61
C PHE A 325 -16.70 14.12 3.08
N TYR A 326 -16.34 13.10 3.85
CA TYR A 326 -15.41 12.06 3.38
C TYR A 326 -15.97 11.29 2.19
N GLY A 327 -17.27 10.99 2.18
CA GLY A 327 -17.95 10.35 1.05
C GLY A 327 -17.92 11.21 -0.21
N ALA A 328 -18.23 12.50 -0.09
CA ALA A 328 -18.17 13.44 -1.22
C ALA A 328 -16.74 13.63 -1.73
N ALA A 329 -15.77 13.82 -0.84
CA ALA A 329 -14.35 13.94 -1.20
C ALA A 329 -13.85 12.66 -1.91
N LEU A 330 -14.24 11.48 -1.42
CA LEU A 330 -13.91 10.22 -2.05
C LEU A 330 -14.51 10.13 -3.47
N LEU A 331 -15.77 10.50 -3.66
CA LEU A 331 -16.41 10.54 -4.98
C LEU A 331 -15.71 11.51 -5.94
N VAL A 332 -15.31 12.69 -5.47
CA VAL A 332 -14.59 13.69 -6.28
C VAL A 332 -13.22 13.15 -6.70
N VAL A 333 -12.45 12.56 -5.79
CA VAL A 333 -11.11 12.03 -6.10
C VAL A 333 -11.21 10.82 -7.02
N VAL A 334 -12.13 9.89 -6.76
CA VAL A 334 -12.37 8.72 -7.64
C VAL A 334 -12.84 9.17 -9.02
N GLY A 335 -13.77 10.13 -9.10
CA GLY A 335 -14.23 10.70 -10.37
C GLY A 335 -13.12 11.39 -11.14
N THR A 336 -12.29 12.17 -10.46
CA THR A 336 -11.09 12.80 -11.04
C THR A 336 -10.13 11.74 -11.57
N MET A 337 -9.81 10.73 -10.76
CA MET A 337 -8.91 9.64 -11.15
C MET A 337 -9.44 8.86 -12.36
N ALA A 338 -10.71 8.49 -12.37
CA ALA A 338 -11.35 7.79 -13.48
C ALA A 338 -11.32 8.63 -14.76
N THR A 339 -11.65 9.93 -14.66
CA THR A 339 -11.60 10.85 -15.80
C THR A 339 -10.18 11.02 -16.31
N SER A 340 -9.20 11.20 -15.42
CA SER A 340 -7.78 11.31 -15.78
C SER A 340 -7.25 10.07 -16.48
N ILE A 341 -7.69 8.87 -16.07
CA ILE A 341 -7.35 7.61 -16.77
C ILE A 341 -7.99 7.60 -18.16
N ALA A 342 -9.26 8.01 -18.27
CA ALA A 342 -10.00 7.99 -19.54
C ALA A 342 -9.47 8.98 -20.59
N VAL A 343 -9.01 10.17 -20.18
CA VAL A 343 -8.46 11.20 -21.09
C VAL A 343 -6.94 11.12 -21.24
N ARG A 344 -6.31 10.09 -20.67
CA ARG A 344 -4.86 9.94 -20.68
C ARG A 344 -4.35 9.78 -22.11
N PRO A 345 -3.36 10.59 -22.54
CA PRO A 345 -2.77 10.43 -23.87
C PRO A 345 -2.05 9.08 -23.94
N THR A 346 -2.31 8.33 -25.01
CA THR A 346 -1.72 7.02 -25.30
C THR A 346 -0.32 7.13 -25.91
N THR A 347 0.09 8.32 -26.32
CA THR A 347 1.42 8.58 -26.90
C THR A 347 2.03 9.82 -26.28
N ASP A 348 3.34 9.82 -26.08
CA ASP A 348 4.10 10.97 -25.60
C ASP A 348 5.31 11.23 -26.50
N LEU A 349 5.62 12.50 -26.74
CA LEU A 349 6.71 12.95 -27.61
C LEU A 349 7.57 13.95 -26.85
N ASP A 350 8.82 13.59 -26.62
CA ASP A 350 9.82 14.50 -26.09
C ASP A 350 10.93 14.73 -27.11
N VAL A 351 11.38 15.97 -27.21
CA VAL A 351 12.38 16.40 -28.19
C VAL A 351 13.45 17.17 -27.45
N LEU A 352 14.67 16.65 -27.51
CA LEU A 352 15.82 17.25 -26.86
C LEU A 352 16.79 17.73 -27.94
N ARG A 353 16.95 19.04 -28.10
CA ARG A 353 17.99 19.58 -28.99
C ARG A 353 19.37 19.24 -28.43
N ASN A 354 20.28 18.80 -29.31
CA ASN A 354 21.67 18.61 -28.93
C ASN A 354 22.29 19.97 -28.58
N ARG A 355 22.86 20.10 -27.38
CA ARG A 355 23.47 21.36 -26.91
C ARG A 355 24.94 21.48 -27.30
N SER A 356 25.61 20.37 -27.59
CA SER A 356 27.04 20.36 -27.94
C SER A 356 27.31 20.83 -29.37
N PHE A 357 26.33 20.65 -30.27
CA PHE A 357 26.38 21.13 -31.65
C PHE A 357 25.18 22.03 -31.89
N VAL A 358 25.38 23.34 -31.72
CA VAL A 358 24.32 24.34 -31.84
C VAL A 358 23.78 24.41 -33.28
N TYR A 359 24.68 24.32 -34.27
CA TYR A 359 24.36 24.13 -35.68
C TYR A 359 25.57 23.52 -36.41
N GLN A 360 25.33 22.89 -37.55
CA GLN A 360 26.37 22.43 -38.49
C GLN A 360 26.06 22.97 -39.89
N GLN A 361 27.07 23.42 -40.61
CA GLN A 361 26.93 23.84 -42.00
C GLN A 361 27.21 22.64 -42.91
N LEU A 362 26.29 22.34 -43.81
CA LEU A 362 26.45 21.26 -44.79
C LEU A 362 27.27 21.74 -46.00
N PRO A 363 27.87 20.82 -46.77
CA PRO A 363 28.61 21.14 -47.99
C PRO A 363 27.78 21.86 -49.07
N ASP A 364 26.45 21.68 -49.03
CA ASP A 364 25.49 22.33 -49.93
C ASP A 364 25.02 23.72 -49.43
N GLY A 365 25.63 24.23 -48.35
CA GLY A 365 25.30 25.54 -47.77
C GLY A 365 24.10 25.53 -46.81
N ARG A 366 23.41 24.40 -46.64
CA ARG A 366 22.31 24.28 -45.67
C ARG A 366 22.82 24.27 -44.24
N ILE A 367 21.96 24.67 -43.31
CA ILE A 367 22.27 24.62 -41.87
C ILE A 367 21.49 23.47 -41.27
N SER A 368 22.16 22.66 -40.45
CA SER A 368 21.57 21.51 -39.76
C SER A 368 21.60 21.65 -38.25
N ASN A 369 20.51 21.26 -37.61
CA ASN A 369 20.42 21.09 -36.15
C ASN A 369 20.08 19.61 -35.87
N VAL A 370 20.71 19.05 -34.84
CA VAL A 370 20.48 17.66 -34.42
C VAL A 370 19.59 17.61 -33.18
N TYR A 371 18.56 16.79 -33.24
CA TYR A 371 17.59 16.58 -32.18
C TYR A 371 17.55 15.11 -31.78
N MET A 372 17.42 14.84 -30.50
CA MET A 372 17.09 13.53 -29.96
C MET A 372 15.59 13.46 -29.74
N VAL A 373 14.89 12.70 -30.58
CA VAL A 373 13.46 12.50 -30.51
C VAL A 373 13.18 11.23 -29.72
N LYS A 374 12.34 11.34 -28.70
CA LYS A 374 11.88 10.23 -27.88
C LYS A 374 10.37 10.09 -28.04
N ALA A 375 9.94 9.02 -28.69
CA ALA A 375 8.53 8.68 -28.83
C ALA A 375 8.21 7.53 -27.87
N LEU A 376 7.17 7.70 -27.07
CA LEU A 376 6.69 6.72 -26.12
C LEU A 376 5.30 6.24 -26.55
N ASN A 377 5.20 4.93 -26.81
CA ASN A 377 3.91 4.26 -26.98
C ASN A 377 3.42 3.74 -25.62
N LYS A 378 2.32 4.31 -25.11
CA LYS A 378 1.66 3.87 -23.86
C LYS A 378 0.46 2.95 -24.13
N ASP A 379 0.14 2.67 -25.38
CA ASP A 379 -0.92 1.75 -25.76
C ASP A 379 -0.47 0.29 -25.61
N ASP A 380 -1.44 -0.61 -25.58
CA ASP A 380 -1.24 -2.06 -25.50
C ASP A 380 -1.03 -2.70 -26.90
N HIS A 381 -0.97 -1.87 -27.95
CA HIS A 381 -0.72 -2.28 -29.33
C HIS A 381 0.53 -1.61 -29.91
N ASP A 382 1.18 -2.30 -30.84
CA ASP A 382 2.31 -1.76 -31.60
C ASP A 382 1.81 -0.67 -32.55
N HIS A 383 2.54 0.45 -32.60
CA HIS A 383 2.17 1.60 -33.43
C HIS A 383 3.35 2.03 -34.28
N THR A 384 3.05 2.45 -35.52
CA THR A 384 4.02 3.13 -36.37
C THR A 384 3.63 4.60 -36.48
N TYR A 385 4.58 5.45 -36.14
CA TYR A 385 4.39 6.89 -36.10
C TYR A 385 5.21 7.57 -37.18
N ARG A 386 4.65 8.60 -37.80
CA ARG A 386 5.35 9.52 -38.70
C ARG A 386 5.64 10.82 -37.97
N LEU A 387 6.88 11.27 -38.07
CA LEU A 387 7.34 12.54 -37.54
C LEU A 387 7.15 13.63 -38.61
N GLU A 388 6.31 14.61 -38.32
CA GLU A 388 6.07 15.79 -39.15
C GLU A 388 6.58 17.05 -38.44
N ILE A 389 6.89 18.08 -39.23
CA ILE A 389 7.42 19.35 -38.75
C ILE A 389 6.46 20.45 -39.18
N GLU A 390 5.89 21.17 -38.22
CA GLU A 390 5.01 22.31 -38.47
C GLU A 390 5.74 23.62 -38.14
N GLY A 391 5.65 24.60 -39.03
CA GLY A 391 6.19 25.96 -38.80
C GLY A 391 7.65 26.16 -39.20
N LEU A 392 8.28 25.19 -39.86
CA LEU A 392 9.61 25.32 -40.44
C LEU A 392 9.71 24.46 -41.71
N ASP A 393 10.18 25.05 -42.81
CA ASP A 393 10.48 24.32 -44.05
C ASP A 393 11.85 23.64 -43.89
N ALA A 394 11.84 22.50 -43.20
CA ALA A 394 13.02 21.72 -42.87
C ALA A 394 12.93 20.32 -43.47
N GLU A 395 14.02 19.87 -44.08
CA GLU A 395 14.17 18.51 -44.57
C GLU A 395 14.84 17.63 -43.51
N VAL A 396 14.32 16.42 -43.30
CA VAL A 396 14.97 15.42 -42.44
C VAL A 396 16.10 14.76 -43.22
N ILE A 397 17.34 15.17 -42.95
CA ILE A 397 18.54 14.70 -43.66
C ILE A 397 19.29 13.58 -42.93
N GLY A 398 18.87 13.23 -41.71
CA GLY A 398 19.47 12.15 -40.93
C GLY A 398 18.48 11.57 -39.93
N GLY A 399 18.45 10.24 -39.84
CA GLY A 399 17.45 9.47 -39.09
C GLY A 399 16.29 9.00 -39.97
N SER A 400 15.27 8.43 -39.34
CA SER A 400 14.02 8.00 -40.00
C SER A 400 12.88 8.95 -39.66
N SER A 401 12.05 9.30 -40.64
CA SER A 401 10.78 10.01 -40.40
C SER A 401 9.70 9.09 -39.84
N GLN A 402 9.91 7.76 -39.89
CA GLN A 402 9.02 6.76 -39.30
C GLN A 402 9.63 6.16 -38.04
N ILE A 403 8.82 6.06 -36.99
CA ILE A 403 9.16 5.49 -35.70
C ILE A 403 8.20 4.34 -35.43
N ALA A 404 8.67 3.10 -35.58
CA ALA A 404 7.95 1.93 -35.13
C ALA A 404 8.21 1.72 -33.64
N ALA A 405 7.18 1.83 -32.81
CA ALA A 405 7.27 1.68 -31.36
C ALA A 405 6.32 0.57 -30.89
N ARG A 406 6.88 -0.49 -30.30
CA ARG A 406 6.07 -1.57 -29.74
C ARG A 406 5.23 -1.08 -28.56
N ALA A 407 4.20 -1.84 -28.19
CA ALA A 407 3.40 -1.60 -27.00
C ALA A 407 4.29 -1.39 -25.77
N GLY A 408 4.15 -0.25 -25.12
CA GLY A 408 4.94 0.10 -23.94
C GLY A 408 6.44 0.40 -24.22
N GLU A 409 6.87 0.61 -25.46
CA GLU A 409 8.25 0.93 -25.81
C GLU A 409 8.53 2.45 -25.83
N VAL A 410 9.76 2.83 -25.45
CA VAL A 410 10.29 4.18 -25.68
C VAL A 410 11.35 4.08 -26.76
N VAL A 411 11.04 4.59 -27.95
CA VAL A 411 12.01 4.65 -29.05
C VAL A 411 12.74 5.98 -28.98
N GLN A 412 14.06 5.92 -29.03
CA GLN A 412 14.92 7.11 -29.08
C GLN A 412 15.67 7.11 -30.41
N GLN A 413 15.50 8.16 -31.19
CA GLN A 413 16.20 8.32 -32.47
C GLN A 413 16.74 9.74 -32.66
N SER A 414 17.94 9.83 -33.24
CA SER A 414 18.55 11.11 -33.57
C SER A 414 18.05 11.55 -34.94
N VAL A 415 17.48 12.75 -35.00
CA VAL A 415 16.95 13.35 -36.21
C VAL A 415 17.72 14.63 -36.50
N ALA A 416 18.30 14.73 -37.69
CA ALA A 416 18.96 15.92 -38.18
C ALA A 416 18.03 16.66 -39.14
N LEU A 417 17.76 17.93 -38.84
CA LEU A 417 16.93 18.80 -39.68
C LEU A 417 17.82 19.78 -40.41
N ALA A 418 17.71 19.86 -41.73
CA ALA A 418 18.36 20.86 -42.56
C ALA A 418 17.37 21.90 -43.05
N VAL A 419 17.75 23.16 -42.98
CA VAL A 419 16.98 24.29 -43.48
C VAL A 419 17.81 25.03 -44.52
N ASN A 420 17.17 25.42 -45.62
CA ASN A 420 17.77 26.33 -46.59
C ASN A 420 17.93 27.71 -45.95
N PRO A 421 19.13 28.32 -45.93
CA PRO A 421 19.34 29.62 -45.31
C PRO A 421 18.53 30.71 -46.03
N VAL A 422 17.37 31.06 -45.47
CA VAL A 422 16.58 32.21 -45.93
C VAL A 422 17.23 33.50 -45.37
N GLN A 423 17.41 34.52 -46.22
CA GLN A 423 18.09 35.78 -45.89
C GLN A 423 17.42 36.58 -44.74
N ASP A 424 16.16 36.29 -44.45
CA ASP A 424 15.33 36.97 -43.44
C ASP A 424 15.01 36.12 -42.19
N ALA A 425 15.60 34.94 -42.05
CA ALA A 425 15.36 34.10 -40.87
C ALA A 425 16.06 34.66 -39.61
N THR A 426 15.33 34.68 -38.49
CA THR A 426 15.83 35.07 -37.18
C THR A 426 16.92 34.11 -36.68
N SER A 427 17.77 34.53 -35.73
CA SER A 427 18.82 33.65 -35.16
C SER A 427 18.25 32.39 -34.49
N VAL A 428 16.98 32.42 -34.09
CA VAL A 428 16.24 31.30 -33.51
C VAL A 428 14.81 31.26 -34.04
N ASP A 429 14.48 30.23 -34.81
CA ASP A 429 13.11 29.99 -35.28
C ASP A 429 12.41 28.94 -34.41
N LYS A 430 11.15 29.19 -34.04
CA LYS A 430 10.34 28.26 -33.25
C LYS A 430 9.52 27.39 -34.19
N PHE A 431 9.51 26.09 -33.95
CA PHE A 431 8.75 25.12 -34.75
C PHE A 431 8.23 24.00 -33.86
N THR A 432 7.34 23.15 -34.40
CA THR A 432 6.72 22.07 -33.64
C THR A 432 6.93 20.73 -34.34
N PHE A 433 7.45 19.75 -33.60
CA PHE A 433 7.40 18.35 -34.01
C PHE A 433 6.02 17.79 -33.73
N VAL A 434 5.43 17.12 -34.71
CA VAL A 434 4.14 16.46 -34.62
C VAL A 434 4.32 14.98 -34.87
N LEU A 435 3.80 14.16 -33.98
CA LEU A 435 3.73 12.72 -34.16
C LEU A 435 2.36 12.37 -34.72
N VAL A 436 2.34 11.71 -35.88
CA VAL A 436 1.13 11.26 -36.57
C VAL A 436 1.13 9.74 -36.58
N ASP A 437 0.08 9.12 -36.07
CA ASP A 437 -0.11 7.67 -36.21
C ASP A 437 -0.42 7.34 -37.67
N THR A 438 0.34 6.43 -38.27
CA THR A 438 0.21 6.09 -39.69
C THR A 438 -1.04 5.27 -40.01
N GLU A 439 -1.60 4.55 -39.04
CA GLU A 439 -2.82 3.76 -39.24
C GLU A 439 -4.07 4.62 -39.15
N THR A 440 -4.12 5.50 -38.14
CA THR A 440 -5.31 6.34 -37.90
C THR A 440 -5.24 7.71 -38.58
N GLY A 441 -4.05 8.16 -39.00
CA GLY A 441 -3.80 9.49 -39.53
C GLY A 441 -3.96 10.62 -38.49
N LYS A 442 -4.16 10.29 -37.21
CA LYS A 442 -4.39 11.28 -36.15
C LYS A 442 -3.06 11.83 -35.63
N LYS A 443 -3.05 13.14 -35.35
CA LYS A 443 -1.96 13.80 -34.62
C LYS A 443 -2.03 13.40 -33.16
N VAL A 444 -1.16 12.51 -32.72
CA VAL A 444 -1.20 11.88 -31.39
C VAL A 444 -0.36 12.65 -30.36
N ALA A 445 0.67 13.37 -30.78
CA ALA A 445 1.50 14.18 -29.88
C ALA A 445 2.12 15.38 -30.62
N LYS A 446 2.38 16.47 -29.89
CA LYS A 446 3.05 17.67 -30.41
C LYS A 446 4.07 18.20 -29.41
N ARG A 447 5.24 18.65 -29.88
CA ARG A 447 6.29 19.21 -29.04
C ARG A 447 7.00 20.36 -29.74
N GLY A 448 6.97 21.54 -29.12
CA GLY A 448 7.69 22.71 -29.61
C GLY A 448 9.21 22.57 -29.42
N SER A 449 9.97 23.06 -30.39
CA SER A 449 11.42 23.13 -30.36
C SER A 449 11.90 24.44 -31.02
N THR A 450 13.22 24.63 -31.06
CA THR A 450 13.86 25.80 -31.66
C THR A 450 14.97 25.37 -32.59
N PHE A 451 15.05 26.05 -33.74
CA PHE A 451 16.09 25.90 -34.73
C PHE A 451 17.05 27.07 -34.59
N VAL A 452 18.35 26.80 -34.43
CA VAL A 452 19.36 27.86 -34.30
C VAL A 452 20.09 28.04 -35.62
N LEU A 453 20.21 29.30 -36.00
CA LEU A 453 20.91 29.73 -37.19
C LEU A 453 22.19 30.49 -36.78
N PRO A 454 23.26 30.42 -37.59
CA PRO A 454 24.45 31.25 -37.39
C PRO A 454 24.08 32.73 -37.46
N ASP A 455 24.77 33.53 -36.65
CA ASP A 455 24.53 34.97 -36.53
C ASP A 455 24.70 35.69 -37.87
N ARG A 456 23.94 36.78 -38.09
CA ARG A 456 23.82 37.44 -39.40
C ARG A 456 25.17 37.92 -39.95
N GLN A 457 26.11 38.26 -39.07
CA GLN A 457 27.48 38.68 -39.41
C GLN A 457 28.34 37.54 -39.98
N VAL A 458 28.11 36.29 -39.58
CA VAL A 458 28.86 35.12 -40.08
C VAL A 458 28.34 34.69 -41.46
N ARG A 459 27.04 34.89 -41.73
CA ARG A 459 26.40 34.56 -43.02
C ARG A 459 26.88 35.42 -44.20
N GLN A 460 27.34 36.65 -43.93
CA GLN A 460 27.81 37.59 -44.95
C GLN A 460 29.35 37.59 -45.12
N GLY A 461 30.08 36.75 -44.35
CA GLY A 461 31.53 36.87 -44.14
C GLY A 461 32.41 35.80 -44.81
N THR A 462 32.05 35.24 -45.97
CA THR A 462 32.95 34.41 -46.80
C THR A 462 33.01 34.96 -48.22
N GLY A 463 33.41 36.23 -48.32
CA GLY A 463 33.58 36.96 -49.56
C GLY A 463 34.60 38.09 -49.38
N SER A 464 35.83 37.73 -49.03
CA SER A 464 37.02 38.58 -49.20
C SER A 464 38.24 37.70 -49.37
#